data_AF-A0A0E9PXN2-F1
#
_entry.id   AF-A0A0E9PXN2-F1
#
_cell.length_a   1.000
_cell.length_b   1.000
_cell.length_c   1.000
_cell.angle_alpha   90.00
_cell.angle_beta   90.00
_cell.angle_gamma   90.00
#
_symmetry.space_group_name_H-M   'P 1'
#
loop_
_entity.id
_entity.type
_entity.pdbx_description
1 polymer ?
#
loop_
_entity_poly.entity_id
_entity_poly.type
_entity_poly.pdbx_seq_one_letter_code
_entity_poly.pdbx_strand_id
1 'polypeptide(L)' 'MYKVQYYHGDIQSARELGPYKCQSMVLKALRPGATYVVQVSAQDQLVGQRSDWSEPVSATVQSR' A
#
# COMPACT_ATOMS: atom_id res chain seq x y z
N MET A 1 -0.97 3.22 14.03
CA MET A 1 -0.69 3.89 12.73
C MET A 1 -0.63 2.83 11.64
N TYR A 2 -0.63 3.20 10.36
CA TYR A 2 -0.63 2.26 9.25
C TYR A 2 0.42 2.61 8.21
N LYS A 3 1.22 1.62 7.82
CA LYS A 3 2.08 1.66 6.64
C LYS A 3 1.36 0.98 5.50
N VAL A 4 1.52 1.51 4.30
CA VAL A 4 0.95 0.93 3.08
C VAL A 4 2.08 0.67 2.12
N GLN A 5 2.20 -0.54 1.58
CA GLN A 5 3.07 -0.81 0.45
C GLN A 5 2.26 -1.09 -0.80
N TYR A 6 2.77 -0.65 -1.95
CA TYR A 6 2.16 -0.94 -3.24
C TYR A 6 3.21 -1.15 -4.32
N TYR A 7 2.92 -2.03 -5.27
CA TYR A 7 3.78 -2.34 -6.41
C TYR A 7 2.95 -2.74 -7.63
N HIS A 8 3.57 -2.68 -8.81
CA HIS A 8 3.05 -3.27 -10.04
C HIS A 8 4.12 -4.20 -10.60
N GLY A 9 3.73 -5.42 -10.98
CA GLY A 9 4.68 -6.46 -11.41
C GLY A 9 5.37 -7.13 -10.22
N ASP A 10 6.50 -6.58 -9.77
CA ASP A 10 7.38 -7.22 -8.77
C ASP A 10 7.34 -6.52 -7.41
N ILE A 11 7.24 -7.31 -6.34
CA ILE A 11 7.29 -6.87 -4.95
C ILE A 11 8.62 -6.20 -4.58
N GLN A 12 9.73 -6.53 -5.28
CA GLN A 12 11.00 -5.82 -5.08
C GLN A 12 10.94 -4.33 -5.44
N SER A 13 9.97 -3.94 -6.27
CA SER A 13 9.71 -2.54 -6.63
C SER A 13 8.71 -1.83 -5.72
N ALA A 14 8.33 -2.47 -4.60
CA ALA A 14 7.35 -1.94 -3.67
C ALA A 14 7.74 -0.59 -3.11
N ARG A 15 6.78 0.32 -3.12
CA ARG A 15 6.87 1.64 -2.52
C ARG A 15 6.08 1.64 -1.23
N GLU A 16 6.71 2.09 -0.15
CA GLU A 16 6.05 2.29 1.14
C GLU A 16 5.55 3.73 1.31
N LEU A 17 4.38 3.86 1.92
CA LEU A 17 3.73 5.12 2.26
C LEU A 17 3.32 5.12 3.74
N GLY A 18 3.11 6.33 4.29
CA GLY A 18 2.75 6.54 5.69
C GLY A 18 3.97 6.71 6.62
N PRO A 19 3.76 6.73 7.95
CA PRO A 19 2.57 6.19 8.63
C PRO A 19 1.33 7.08 8.55
N TYR A 20 0.16 6.46 8.34
CA TYR A 20 -1.16 7.10 8.37
C TYR A 20 -1.88 6.83 9.69
N LYS A 21 -2.69 7.80 10.14
CA LYS A 21 -3.58 7.62 11.30
C LYS A 21 -4.98 7.13 10.91
N CYS A 22 -5.42 7.45 9.69
CA CYS A 22 -6.74 7.06 9.17
C CYS A 22 -6.70 5.68 8.52
N GLN A 23 -7.85 5.00 8.47
CA GLN A 23 -8.03 3.68 7.84
C GLN A 23 -8.35 3.75 6.34
N SER A 24 -8.34 4.95 5.76
CA SER A 24 -8.62 5.20 4.35
C SER A 24 -7.60 6.14 3.73
N MET A 25 -7.23 5.89 2.48
CA MET A 25 -6.38 6.78 1.69
C MET A 25 -6.73 6.69 0.21
N VAL A 26 -6.24 7.66 -0.58
CA VAL A 26 -6.35 7.66 -2.03
C VAL A 26 -4.95 7.61 -2.63
N LEU A 27 -4.63 6.53 -3.33
CA LEU A 27 -3.38 6.40 -4.08
C LEU A 27 -3.55 7.06 -5.46
N LYS A 28 -2.66 8.00 -5.81
CA LYS A 28 -2.71 8.80 -7.03
C LYS A 28 -1.45 8.61 -7.88
N ALA A 29 -1.43 9.21 -9.07
CA ALA A 29 -0.31 9.16 -10.02
C ALA A 29 0.09 7.73 -10.44
N LEU A 30 -0.92 6.86 -10.57
CA LEU A 30 -0.76 5.49 -11.04
C LEU A 30 -0.84 5.43 -12.56
N ARG A 31 -0.21 4.41 -13.15
CA ARG A 31 -0.25 4.19 -14.60
C ARG A 31 -1.63 3.65 -15.00
N PRO A 32 -2.32 4.24 -15.99
CA PRO A 32 -3.54 3.68 -16.56
C PRO A 32 -3.31 2.27 -17.10
N GLY A 33 -4.29 1.38 -16.93
CA GLY A 33 -4.24 -0.02 -17.38
C GLY A 33 -3.38 -0.95 -16.51
N ALA A 34 -2.61 -0.43 -15.56
CA ALA A 34 -1.77 -1.25 -14.70
C ALA A 34 -2.56 -1.82 -13.50
N THR A 35 -2.26 -3.06 -13.15
CA THR A 35 -2.72 -3.70 -11.91
C THR A 35 -1.68 -3.50 -10.82
N TYR A 36 -2.12 -2.93 -9.71
CA TYR A 36 -1.31 -2.75 -8.52
C TYR A 36 -1.74 -3.72 -7.43
N VAL A 37 -0.76 -4.26 -6.71
CA VAL A 37 -0.97 -4.96 -5.45
C VAL A 37 -0.74 -3.97 -4.32
N VAL A 38 -1.63 -3.96 -3.34
CA VAL A 38 -1.59 -3.10 -2.15
C VAL A 38 -1.66 -3.98 -0.90
N GLN A 39 -0.83 -3.66 0.08
CA GLN A 39 -0.82 -4.30 1.39
C GLN A 39 -0.68 -3.25 2.49
N VAL A 40 -1.20 -3.56 3.68
CA VAL A 40 -1.19 -2.67 4.84
C VAL A 40 -0.54 -3.37 6.02
N SER A 41 0.30 -2.66 6.77
CA SER A 41 0.87 -3.12 8.04
C SER A 41 0.50 -2.13 9.15
N ALA A 42 0.04 -2.65 10.28
CA ALA A 42 -0.20 -1.85 11.46
C ALA A 42 1.14 -1.52 12.14
N GLN A 43 1.35 -0.26 12.48
CA GLN A 43 2.52 0.21 13.20
C GLN A 43 2.12 0.80 14.55
N ASP A 44 2.70 0.30 15.63
CA ASP A 44 2.56 0.88 16.96
C ASP A 44 3.13 2.31 16.99
N GLN A 45 2.42 3.24 17.63
CA GLN A 45 2.81 4.65 17.62
C GLN A 45 3.97 4.95 18.58
N LEU A 46 4.10 4.20 19.67
CA LEU A 46 5.05 4.47 20.75
C LEU A 46 6.38 3.76 20.50
N VAL A 47 6.33 2.50 20.08
CA VAL A 47 7.53 1.67 19.88
C VAL A 47 7.89 1.44 18.42
N GLY A 48 7.04 1.85 17.47
CA GLY A 48 7.32 1.73 16.03
C GLY A 48 7.29 0.31 15.47
N GLN A 49 6.98 -0.69 16.30
CA GLN A 49 6.84 -2.09 15.88
C GLN A 49 5.74 -2.23 14.83
N ARG A 50 5.99 -3.06 13.83
CA ARG A 50 5.05 -3.33 12.73
C ARG A 50 4.49 -4.75 12.84
N SER A 51 3.24 -4.92 12.46
CA SER A 51 2.69 -6.24 12.13
C SER A 51 3.26 -6.74 10.81
N ASP A 52 3.05 -8.02 10.51
CA ASP A 52 3.16 -8.50 9.15
C ASP A 52 2.24 -7.71 8.21
N TRP A 53 2.57 -7.74 6.92
CA TRP A 53 1.72 -7.18 5.88
C TRP A 53 0.41 -7.97 5.78
N SER A 54 -0.69 -7.26 5.53
CA SER A 54 -1.98 -7.87 5.23
C SER A 54 -1.89 -8.77 4.00
N GLU A 55 -2.93 -9.58 3.79
CA GLU A 55 -3.14 -10.23 2.49
C GLU A 55 -3.14 -9.19 1.36
N PRO A 56 -2.57 -9.55 0.20
CA PRO A 56 -2.48 -8.64 -0.95
C PRO A 56 -3.85 -8.39 -1.56
N VAL A 57 -4.15 -7.11 -1.83
CA VAL A 57 -5.33 -6.70 -2.60
C VAL A 57 -4.89 -6.14 -3.94
N SER A 58 -5.44 -6.66 -5.02
CA SER A 58 -5.14 -6.23 -6.39
C SER A 58 -6.21 -5.30 -6.93
N ALA A 59 -5.80 -4.21 -7.57
CA ALA A 59 -6.70 -3.30 -8.26
C ALA A 59 -6.10 -2.82 -9.58
N THR A 60 -6.89 -2.86 -10.65
CA THR A 60 -6.52 -2.35 -11.97
C THR A 60 -7.01 -0.92 -12.14
N VAL A 61 -6.09 -0.02 -12.48
CA VAL A 61 -6.43 1.36 -12.80
C VAL A 61 -7.05 1.39 -14.18
N GLN A 62 -8.31 1.81 -14.29
CA GLN A 62 -9.00 1.87 -15.57
C GLN A 62 -8.27 2.82 -16.54
N SER A 63 -7.94 2.32 -17.73
CA SER A 63 -7.63 3.15 -18.89
C SER A 63 -8.95 3.50 -19.58
N ARG A 64 -9.18 4.80 -19.84
CA ARG A 64 -10.29 5.24 -20.69
C ARG A 64 -10.02 4.88 -22.15
#